data_AF-C4RQH4-F1
#
_entry.id   AF-C4RQH4-F1
#
_cell.length_a   1.000
_cell.length_b   1.000
_cell.length_c   1.000
_cell.angle_alpha   90.00
_cell.angle_beta   90.00
_cell.angle_gamma   90.00
#
_symmetry.space_group_name_H-M   'P 1'
#
loop_
_entity.id
_entity.type
_entity.pdbx_description
1 polymer ?
#
loop_
_entity_poly.entity_id
_entity_poly.type
_entity_poly.pdbx_seq_one_letter_code
_entity_poly.pdbx_strand_id
1 'polypeptide(L)'
;MVAVWGPPGSGGPGEPSGPPGRPEEDQYGRGDRDPVTGLYEWYEFPPEVREERRGTRVSWAEILTRWALVEADLHDVYGVDVEDRALMRARSWRWLEVRITGLLSADTRLHRALAPEPEMPGIPGMPRQ
;
A
#
# COMPACT_ATOMS: atom_id res chain seq x y z
N MET A 1 -20.31 32.88 -30.78
CA MET A 1 -21.69 33.02 -30.28
C MET A 1 -21.88 32.04 -29.12
N VAL A 2 -22.21 32.59 -27.93
CA VAL A 2 -23.08 32.09 -26.84
C VAL A 2 -22.86 30.66 -26.28
N ALA A 3 -22.85 30.36 -24.98
CA ALA A 3 -22.61 31.05 -23.71
C ALA A 3 -22.58 29.95 -22.62
N VAL A 4 -21.86 30.21 -21.53
CA VAL A 4 -21.81 29.40 -20.29
C VAL A 4 -23.06 29.64 -19.45
N TRP A 5 -23.47 28.64 -18.64
CA TRP A 5 -24.07 28.92 -17.33
C TRP A 5 -23.60 27.92 -16.27
N GLY A 6 -22.79 28.40 -15.33
CA GLY A 6 -22.56 27.76 -14.03
C GLY A 6 -23.48 28.37 -12.96
N PRO A 7 -23.70 27.70 -11.83
CA PRO A 7 -24.51 28.25 -10.74
C PRO A 7 -23.79 29.41 -10.03
N PRO A 8 -24.55 30.37 -9.47
CA PRO A 8 -24.07 31.66 -9.00
C PRO A 8 -23.37 31.58 -7.64
N GLY A 9 -22.39 32.46 -7.45
CA GLY A 9 -21.73 32.66 -6.18
C GLY A 9 -22.67 33.20 -5.09
N SER A 10 -22.37 32.81 -3.86
CA SER A 10 -22.60 33.67 -2.69
C SER A 10 -21.23 34.20 -2.27
N GLY A 11 -21.03 35.51 -2.47
CA GLY A 11 -19.81 36.19 -2.07
C GLY A 11 -19.78 36.50 -0.59
N GLY A 12 -18.56 36.51 -0.05
CA GLY A 12 -18.18 37.20 1.18
C GLY A 12 -17.04 36.51 1.93
N PRO A 13 -16.20 37.26 2.66
CA PRO A 13 -15.44 38.44 2.26
C PRO A 13 -14.01 38.04 1.84
N GLY A 14 -13.26 38.95 1.21
CA GLY A 14 -11.91 38.70 0.70
C GLY A 14 -10.98 38.10 1.76
N GLU A 15 -10.26 37.05 1.38
CA GLU A 15 -9.08 36.63 2.11
C GLU A 15 -8.13 37.83 2.17
N PRO A 16 -7.70 38.26 3.38
CA PRO A 16 -6.58 39.17 3.47
C PRO A 16 -5.40 38.46 2.83
N SER A 17 -4.77 39.09 1.84
CA SER A 17 -3.46 38.66 1.36
C SER A 17 -2.51 38.67 2.56
N GLY A 18 -2.34 37.50 3.16
CA GLY A 18 -1.35 37.26 4.20
C GLY A 18 0.04 37.53 3.62
N PRO A 19 1.00 37.94 4.46
CA PRO A 19 2.37 38.13 4.02
C PRO A 19 2.88 36.84 3.36
N PRO A 20 3.83 36.90 2.41
CA PRO A 20 4.35 35.71 1.74
C PRO A 20 4.70 34.66 2.80
N GLY A 21 3.96 33.54 2.76
CA GLY A 21 4.02 32.50 3.76
C GLY A 21 5.45 31.99 3.90
N ARG A 22 5.86 31.78 5.14
CA ARG A 22 7.09 31.04 5.47
C ARG A 22 7.07 29.71 4.69
N PRO A 23 8.23 29.19 4.27
CA PRO A 23 8.30 27.85 3.67
C PRO A 23 7.57 26.88 4.61
N GLU A 24 6.58 26.18 4.06
CA GLU A 24 5.72 25.23 4.79
C GLU A 24 6.57 24.39 5.73
N GLU A 25 6.42 24.59 7.04
CA GLU A 25 7.09 23.78 8.04
C GLU A 25 6.59 22.35 7.87
N ASP A 26 7.50 21.39 7.68
CA ASP A 26 7.13 19.99 7.59
C ASP A 26 6.43 19.60 8.90
N GLN A 27 5.12 19.35 8.81
CA GLN A 27 4.24 19.10 9.94
C GLN A 27 4.70 17.93 10.85
N TYR A 28 5.59 17.07 10.36
CA TYR A 28 6.14 15.92 11.09
C TYR A 28 7.55 16.15 11.65
N GLY A 29 8.22 17.23 11.27
CA GLY A 29 9.54 17.59 11.76
C GLY A 29 9.54 17.96 13.24
N ARG A 30 10.56 17.52 13.98
CA ARG A 30 10.76 17.78 15.41
C ARG A 30 12.25 18.01 15.69
N GLY A 31 12.52 18.75 16.77
CA GLY A 31 13.90 19.14 17.12
C GLY A 31 14.41 20.28 16.24
N ASP A 32 15.73 20.48 16.25
CA ASP A 32 16.36 21.56 15.50
C ASP A 32 16.26 21.31 13.99
N ARG A 33 15.92 22.36 13.23
CA ARG A 33 15.93 22.33 11.77
C ARG A 33 17.30 22.75 11.26
N ASP A 34 17.93 21.89 10.49
CA ASP A 34 19.17 22.21 9.80
C ASP A 34 18.91 23.32 8.75
N PRO A 35 19.58 24.49 8.86
CA PRO A 35 19.35 25.61 7.95
C PRO A 35 19.87 25.37 6.54
N VAL A 36 20.77 24.40 6.33
CA VAL A 36 21.36 24.06 5.03
C VAL A 36 20.52 23.03 4.29
N THR A 37 20.14 21.94 4.97
CA THR A 37 19.39 20.85 4.34
C THR A 37 17.87 21.03 4.43
N GLY A 38 17.42 21.86 5.37
CA GLY A 38 15.99 22.06 5.67
C GLY A 38 15.35 20.88 6.39
N LEU A 39 16.11 19.85 6.77
CA LEU A 39 15.66 18.66 7.48
C LEU A 39 15.60 18.93 8.99
N TYR A 40 14.69 18.22 9.66
CA TYR A 40 14.59 18.22 11.11
C TYR A 40 15.42 17.10 11.72
N GLU A 41 15.85 17.30 12.97
CA GLU A 41 16.63 16.32 13.74
C GLU A 41 15.95 14.94 13.82
N TRP A 42 14.64 14.90 13.99
CA TRP A 42 13.85 13.68 13.82
C TRP A 42 12.43 13.96 13.33
N TYR A 43 11.74 12.89 12.95
CA TYR A 43 10.38 12.95 12.42
C TYR A 43 9.42 12.12 13.27
N GLU A 44 8.34 12.75 13.73
CA GLU A 44 7.28 12.11 14.48
C GLU A 44 6.00 12.05 13.65
N PHE A 45 5.76 10.89 13.05
CA PHE A 45 4.52 10.61 12.32
C PHE A 45 3.39 10.23 13.29
N PRO A 46 2.18 10.81 13.17
CA PRO A 46 1.00 10.35 13.88
C PRO A 46 0.71 8.87 13.61
N PRO A 47 0.13 8.13 14.57
CA PRO A 47 -0.17 6.71 14.42
C PRO A 47 -1.07 6.45 13.20
N GLU A 48 -1.99 7.34 12.87
CA GLU A 48 -2.91 7.22 11.73
C GLU A 48 -2.15 7.15 10.40
N VAL A 49 -1.13 7.99 10.21
CA VAL A 49 -0.26 7.99 9.02
C VAL A 49 0.60 6.71 8.97
N ARG A 50 1.01 6.20 10.14
CA ARG A 50 1.75 4.94 10.25
C ARG A 50 0.86 3.74 9.89
N GLU A 51 -0.42 3.80 10.22
CA GLU A 51 -1.43 2.76 9.97
C GLU A 51 -1.97 2.78 8.54
N GLU A 52 -2.20 3.95 7.93
CA GLU A 52 -2.52 4.08 6.50
C GLU A 52 -1.46 3.43 5.61
N ARG A 53 -0.18 3.67 5.94
CA ARG A 53 0.94 3.00 5.26
C ARG A 53 0.94 1.49 5.50
N ARG A 54 0.32 1.02 6.58
CA ARG A 54 0.19 -0.38 6.97
C ARG A 54 -1.12 -1.01 6.45
N GLY A 55 -1.75 -0.46 5.41
CA GLY A 55 -2.76 -1.22 4.66
C GLY A 55 -2.24 -2.62 4.29
N THR A 56 -3.09 -3.65 4.37
CA THR A 56 -2.76 -5.10 4.41
C THR A 56 -1.43 -5.46 3.73
N ARG A 57 -0.33 -5.36 4.50
CA ARG A 57 1.00 -5.74 4.02
C ARG A 57 1.20 -7.21 4.32
N VAL A 58 1.08 -8.03 3.28
CA VAL A 58 1.50 -9.43 3.33
C VAL A 58 3.02 -9.48 3.54
N SER A 59 3.46 -10.14 4.60
CA SER A 59 4.87 -10.36 4.90
C SER A 59 5.42 -11.62 4.20
N TRP A 60 6.74 -11.65 3.96
CA TRP A 60 7.41 -12.86 3.45
C TRP A 60 7.23 -14.08 4.37
N ALA A 61 7.18 -13.88 5.68
CA ALA A 61 6.93 -14.95 6.63
C ALA A 61 5.54 -15.59 6.43
N GLU A 62 4.51 -14.77 6.20
CA GLU A 62 3.14 -15.24 5.93
C GLU A 62 3.03 -16.00 4.59
N ILE A 63 3.76 -15.53 3.56
CA ILE A 63 3.86 -16.21 2.26
C ILE A 63 4.51 -17.58 2.45
N LEU A 64 5.68 -17.62 3.08
CA LEU A 64 6.48 -18.84 3.20
C LEU A 64 5.87 -19.86 4.17
N THR A 65 5.04 -19.43 5.12
CA THR A 65 4.24 -20.34 5.96
C THR A 65 3.22 -21.15 5.12
N ARG A 66 2.83 -20.63 3.94
CA ARG A 66 1.93 -21.26 2.98
C ARG A 66 2.68 -21.90 1.81
N TRP A 67 3.88 -22.42 2.05
CA TRP A 67 4.77 -22.95 1.00
C TRP A 67 4.08 -23.90 0.03
N ALA A 68 3.26 -24.84 0.50
CA ALA A 68 2.52 -25.75 -0.38
C ALA A 68 1.62 -25.04 -1.42
N LEU A 69 1.03 -23.89 -1.08
CA LEU A 69 0.26 -23.08 -2.03
C LEU A 69 1.19 -22.37 -3.02
N VAL A 70 2.35 -21.90 -2.56
CA VAL A 70 3.39 -21.31 -3.41
C VAL A 70 3.85 -22.33 -4.46
N GLU A 71 4.16 -23.56 -4.05
CA GLU A 71 4.60 -24.64 -4.94
C GLU A 71 3.53 -24.97 -5.99
N ALA A 72 2.29 -25.18 -5.55
CA ALA A 72 1.18 -25.50 -6.42
C ALA A 72 0.93 -24.38 -7.46
N ASP A 73 0.90 -23.13 -7.03
CA ASP A 73 0.62 -22.00 -7.91
C ASP A 73 1.82 -21.66 -8.83
N LEU A 74 3.06 -21.89 -8.40
CA LEU A 74 4.24 -21.77 -9.28
C LEU A 74 4.18 -22.80 -10.42
N HIS A 75 3.77 -24.04 -10.11
CA HIS A 75 3.60 -25.08 -11.10
C HIS A 75 2.44 -24.77 -12.05
N ASP A 76 1.27 -24.38 -11.52
CA ASP A 76 0.05 -24.12 -12.29
C ASP A 76 0.19 -22.89 -13.21
N VAL A 77 0.74 -21.78 -12.70
CA VAL A 77 0.81 -20.50 -13.43
C VAL A 77 2.02 -20.42 -14.35
N TYR A 78 3.17 -20.95 -13.92
CA TYR A 78 4.44 -20.76 -14.64
C TYR A 78 5.08 -22.07 -15.13
N GLY A 79 4.52 -23.24 -14.80
CA GLY A 79 5.15 -24.53 -15.08
C GLY A 79 6.46 -24.72 -14.30
N VAL A 80 6.61 -24.04 -13.16
CA VAL A 80 7.83 -24.10 -12.34
C VAL A 80 7.65 -25.15 -11.24
N ASP A 81 8.44 -26.22 -11.32
CA ASP A 81 8.61 -27.18 -10.24
C ASP A 81 9.81 -26.79 -9.38
N VAL A 82 9.57 -26.47 -8.11
CA VAL A 82 10.63 -26.07 -7.18
C VAL A 82 11.48 -27.26 -6.69
N GLU A 83 11.00 -28.49 -6.88
CA GLU A 83 11.77 -29.70 -6.59
C GLU A 83 12.77 -30.05 -7.71
N ASP A 84 12.68 -29.39 -8.88
CA ASP A 84 13.70 -29.49 -9.92
C ASP A 84 15.01 -28.80 -9.46
N ARG A 85 15.91 -29.61 -8.93
CA ARG A 85 17.23 -29.17 -8.44
C ARG A 85 18.11 -28.55 -9.52
N ALA A 86 17.98 -28.96 -10.79
CA ALA A 86 18.78 -28.40 -11.86
C ALA A 86 18.31 -26.98 -12.19
N LEU A 87 16.99 -26.79 -12.31
CA LEU A 87 16.38 -25.47 -12.47
C LEU A 87 16.73 -24.54 -11.31
N MET A 88 16.54 -25.01 -10.07
CA MET A 88 16.74 -24.19 -8.87
C MET A 88 18.21 -23.80 -8.63
N ARG A 89 19.17 -24.59 -9.10
CA ARG A 89 20.61 -24.22 -9.06
C ARG A 89 20.99 -23.23 -10.16
N ALA A 90 20.31 -23.25 -11.30
CA ALA A 90 20.62 -22.40 -12.44
C ALA A 90 20.05 -20.97 -12.32
N ARG A 91 19.11 -20.75 -11.39
CA ARG A 91 18.40 -19.48 -11.22
C ARG A 91 18.69 -18.83 -9.87
N SER A 92 18.76 -17.50 -9.86
CA SER A 92 18.95 -16.72 -8.64
C SER A 92 17.69 -16.69 -7.78
N TRP A 93 17.82 -16.42 -6.48
CA TRP A 93 16.67 -16.15 -5.61
C TRP A 93 15.72 -15.08 -6.17
N ARG A 94 16.26 -13.96 -6.67
CA ARG A 94 15.45 -12.88 -7.27
C ARG A 94 14.54 -13.35 -8.42
N TRP A 95 14.95 -14.38 -9.17
CA TRP A 95 14.13 -14.94 -10.24
C TRP A 95 12.89 -15.66 -9.69
N LEU A 96 13.05 -16.38 -8.57
CA LEU A 96 11.96 -17.05 -7.87
C LEU A 96 11.08 -16.03 -7.14
N GLU A 97 11.70 -15.08 -6.43
CA GLU A 97 11.04 -13.99 -5.71
C GLU A 97 10.03 -13.25 -6.60
N VAL A 98 10.44 -12.82 -7.79
CA VAL A 98 9.57 -12.11 -8.75
C VAL A 98 8.35 -12.95 -9.14
N ARG A 99 8.49 -14.27 -9.27
CA ARG A 99 7.38 -15.17 -9.62
C ARG A 99 6.42 -15.32 -8.45
N ILE A 100 6.95 -15.50 -7.23
CA ILE A 100 6.13 -15.57 -6.01
C ILE A 100 5.34 -14.26 -5.82
N THR A 101 5.97 -13.09 -6.00
CA THR A 101 5.26 -11.81 -5.96
C THR A 101 4.21 -11.70 -7.07
N GLY A 102 4.50 -12.22 -8.26
CA GLY A 102 3.54 -12.27 -9.36
C GLY A 102 2.28 -13.07 -9.03
N LEU A 103 2.39 -14.14 -8.22
CA LEU A 103 1.22 -14.91 -7.76
C LEU A 103 0.25 -14.07 -6.92
N LEU A 104 0.75 -13.07 -6.18
CA LEU A 104 -0.07 -12.15 -5.39
C LEU A 104 -0.77 -11.08 -6.23
N SER A 105 -0.39 -10.93 -7.50
CA SER A 105 -1.00 -9.97 -8.43
C SER A 105 -2.09 -10.61 -9.32
N ALA A 106 -2.34 -11.90 -9.15
CA ALA A 106 -3.31 -12.67 -9.92
C ALA A 106 -4.26 -13.44 -8.98
N ASP A 107 -5.39 -13.92 -9.50
CA ASP A 107 -6.35 -14.70 -8.73
C ASP A 107 -5.87 -16.15 -8.50
N THR A 108 -4.87 -16.29 -7.64
CA THR A 108 -4.23 -17.56 -7.28
C THR A 108 -4.73 -18.07 -5.93
N ARG A 109 -4.41 -19.33 -5.60
CA ARG A 109 -4.77 -19.92 -4.29
C ARG A 109 -4.03 -19.18 -3.18
N LEU A 110 -2.75 -18.86 -3.41
CA LEU A 110 -1.92 -18.06 -2.52
C LEU A 110 -2.50 -16.66 -2.30
N HIS A 111 -2.91 -15.96 -3.38
CA HIS A 111 -3.53 -14.65 -3.27
C HIS A 111 -4.81 -14.70 -2.43
N ARG A 112 -5.74 -15.62 -2.72
CA ARG A 112 -6.98 -15.78 -1.94
C ARG A 112 -6.72 -16.15 -0.48
N ALA A 113 -5.67 -16.92 -0.19
CA ALA A 113 -5.32 -17.30 1.18
C ALA A 113 -4.66 -16.17 2.00
N LEU A 114 -4.26 -15.07 1.34
CA LEU A 114 -3.57 -13.92 1.94
C LEU A 114 -4.39 -12.62 1.84
N ALA A 115 -5.40 -12.58 0.97
CA ALA A 115 -6.37 -11.51 0.92
C ALA A 115 -7.39 -11.68 2.07
N PRO A 116 -7.44 -10.76 3.05
CA PRO A 116 -8.53 -10.78 4.03
C PRO A 116 -9.85 -10.54 3.30
N GLU A 117 -10.86 -11.35 3.63
CA GLU A 117 -12.24 -11.03 3.23
C GLU A 117 -12.57 -9.62 3.74
N PRO A 118 -13.17 -8.75 2.91
CA PRO A 118 -13.64 -7.48 3.43
C PRO A 118 -14.61 -7.80 4.56
N GLU A 119 -14.32 -7.32 5.76
CA GLU A 119 -15.26 -7.35 6.87
C GLU A 119 -16.49 -6.57 6.39
N MET A 120 -17.51 -7.26 5.91
CA MET A 120 -18.77 -6.62 5.58
C MET A 120 -19.22 -5.96 6.88
N PRO A 121 -19.33 -4.62 6.94
CA PRO A 121 -19.86 -3.97 8.12
C PRO A 121 -21.23 -4.60 8.34
N GLY A 122 -21.36 -5.35 9.43
CA GLY A 122 -22.54 -6.15 9.69
C GLY A 122 -23.74 -5.23 9.56
N ILE A 123 -24.60 -5.50 8.58
CA ILE A 123 -25.86 -4.76 8.44
C ILE A 123 -26.61 -5.03 9.75
N PRO A 124 -26.88 -4.00 10.58
CA PRO A 124 -27.56 -4.22 11.84
C PRO A 124 -28.91 -4.90 11.59
N GLY A 125 -29.10 -6.12 12.11
CA GLY A 125 -30.40 -6.81 12.11
C GLY A 125 -30.52 -8.16 11.38
N MET A 126 -29.46 -8.74 10.79
CA MET A 126 -29.56 -10.11 10.28
C MET A 126 -29.28 -11.16 11.38
N PRO A 127 -30.23 -12.06 11.70
CA PRO A 127 -29.96 -13.16 12.61
C PRO A 127 -29.02 -14.16 11.94
N ARG A 128 -28.00 -14.63 12.69
CA ARG A 128 -27.15 -15.74 12.25
C ARG A 128 -28.00 -17.01 12.20
N GLN A 129 -28.02 -17.68 11.04
CA GLN A 129 -28.51 -19.06 10.91
C GLN A 129 -27.42 -20.04 11.35
#